data_AF-A0A2E5ZED9-F1
#
_entry.id   AF-A0A2E5ZED9-F1
#
_cell.length_a   1.000
_cell.length_b   1.000
_cell.length_c   1.000
_cell.angle_alpha   90.00
_cell.angle_beta   90.00
_cell.angle_gamma   90.00
#
_symmetry.space_group_name_H-M   'P 1'
#
loop_
_entity.id
_entity.type
_entity.pdbx_description
1 polymer ?
#
loop_
_entity_poly.entity_id
_entity_poly.type
_entity_poly.pdbx_seq_one_letter_code
_entity_poly.pdbx_strand_id
1 'polypeptide(L)' 'MVAGACGGLVGHAVTDLQCTDDCPALAGSMGLLGAVLAAVGVGIVAVLALRAMAEWRTNELQQAARDHHPVD' A
#
# COMPACT_ATOMS: atom_id res chain seq x y z
N MET A 1 9.16 1.43 1.97
CA MET A 1 9.46 1.35 0.52
C MET A 1 10.29 0.12 0.12
N VAL A 2 10.93 -0.58 1.07
CA VAL A 2 11.66 -1.84 0.81
C VAL A 2 10.74 -3.02 0.42
N ALA A 3 9.55 -3.12 1.01
CA ALA A 3 8.59 -4.18 0.68
C ALA A 3 8.13 -4.17 -0.79
N GLY A 4 8.00 -2.97 -1.39
CA GLY A 4 7.64 -2.82 -2.80
C GLY A 4 8.78 -3.19 -3.76
N ALA A 5 10.02 -2.86 -3.40
CA ALA A 5 11.20 -3.21 -4.19
C ALA A 5 11.42 -4.73 -4.27
N CYS A 6 11.23 -5.45 -3.16
CA CYS A 6 11.30 -6.91 -3.15
C CYS A 6 10.18 -7.56 -3.96
N GLY A 7 8.94 -7.05 -3.87
CA GLY A 7 7.81 -7.56 -4.66
C GLY A 7 8.00 -7.39 -6.18
N GLY A 8 8.56 -6.25 -6.59
CA GLY A 8 8.89 -6.00 -8.01
C GLY A 8 9.98 -6.92 -8.55
N LEU A 9 11.02 -7.20 -7.76
CA LEU A 9 12.10 -8.12 -8.12
C LEU A 9 11.64 -9.58 -8.25
N VAL A 10 10.75 -10.04 -7.37
CA VAL A 10 10.17 -11.39 -7.45
C VAL A 10 9.27 -11.53 -8.69
N GLY A 11 8.50 -10.50 -9.03
CA GLY A 11 7.69 -10.47 -10.26
C GLY A 11 8.53 -10.50 -11.54
N HIS A 12 9.67 -9.79 -11.55
CA HIS A 12 10.65 -9.83 -12.64
C HIS A 12 11.25 -11.23 -12.81
N ALA A 13 11.70 -11.86 -11.72
CA ALA A 13 12.32 -13.18 -11.76
C ALA A 13 11.36 -14.31 -12.19
N VAL A 14 10.08 -14.24 -11.80
CA VAL A 14 9.04 -15.20 -12.26
C VAL A 14 8.73 -15.04 -13.74
N THR A 15 8.78 -13.82 -14.27
CA THR A 15 8.52 -13.53 -15.69
C THR A 15 9.66 -14.02 -16.58
N ASP A 16 10.90 -13.86 -16.12
CA ASP A 16 12.13 -14.29 -16.79
C ASP A 16 12.22 -15.82 -16.90
N LEU A 17 11.72 -16.56 -15.89
CA LEU A 17 11.72 -18.02 -15.88
C LEU A 17 10.67 -18.66 -16.81
N GLN A 18 9.67 -17.90 -17.28
CA GLN A 18 8.55 -18.43 -18.05
C GLN A 18 8.58 -18.08 -19.55
N CYS A 19 9.61 -17.37 -20.02
CA CYS A 19 9.71 -17.01 -21.44
C CYS A 19 11.17 -16.91 -21.88
N THR A 20 11.72 -18.02 -22.40
CA THR A 20 13.06 -18.04 -22.99
C THR A 20 13.11 -17.48 -24.42
N ASP A 21 11.99 -17.40 -25.17
CA ASP A 21 12.14 -17.05 -26.60
C ASP A 21 11.11 -16.14 -27.33
N ASP A 22 9.84 -15.88 -26.92
CA ASP A 22 8.94 -15.19 -27.88
C ASP A 22 7.69 -14.44 -27.35
N CYS A 23 7.72 -13.81 -26.17
CA CYS A 23 6.51 -13.09 -25.68
C CYS A 23 6.74 -11.81 -24.81
N PRO A 24 7.51 -10.81 -25.26
CA PRO A 24 7.71 -9.57 -24.49
C PRO A 24 6.41 -8.77 -24.26
N ALA A 25 5.45 -8.81 -25.19
CA ALA A 25 4.20 -8.06 -25.07
C ALA A 25 3.22 -8.68 -24.05
N LEU A 26 3.13 -10.01 -23.99
CA LEU A 26 2.26 -10.69 -23.03
C LEU A 26 2.85 -10.68 -21.62
N ALA A 27 4.17 -10.89 -21.50
CA ALA A 27 4.91 -10.73 -20.26
C ALA A 27 4.83 -9.28 -19.72
N GLY A 28 4.99 -8.28 -20.60
CA GLY A 28 4.87 -6.87 -20.23
C GLY A 28 3.47 -6.47 -19.76
N SER A 29 2.41 -6.97 -20.41
CA SER A 29 1.02 -6.68 -20.03
C SER A 29 0.63 -7.33 -18.69
N MET A 30 1.04 -8.58 -18.44
CA MET A 30 0.82 -9.24 -17.15
C MET A 30 1.64 -8.60 -16.02
N GLY A 31 2.88 -8.17 -16.31
CA GLY A 31 3.69 -7.40 -15.38
C GLY A 31 3.05 -6.06 -15.02
N LEU A 32 2.51 -5.35 -16.02
CA LEU A 32 1.79 -4.09 -15.81
C LEU A 32 0.52 -4.30 -14.97
N LEU A 33 -0.26 -5.33 -15.25
CA LEU A 33 -1.46 -5.67 -14.47
C LEU A 33 -1.10 -6.02 -13.02
N GLY A 34 -0.05 -6.80 -12.80
CA GLY A 34 0.46 -7.12 -11.46
C GLY A 34 0.93 -5.87 -10.71
N ALA A 35 1.64 -4.97 -11.38
CA ALA A 35 2.09 -3.70 -10.81
C ALA A 35 0.92 -2.79 -10.43
N VAL A 36 -0.11 -2.69 -11.28
CA VAL A 36 -1.33 -1.93 -10.98
C VAL A 36 -2.09 -2.52 -9.80
N LEU A 37 -2.27 -3.84 -9.76
CA LEU A 37 -2.94 -4.52 -8.65
C LEU A 37 -2.18 -4.30 -7.32
N ALA A 38 -0.85 -4.41 -7.35
CA ALA A 38 -0.01 -4.15 -6.20
C ALA A 38 -0.11 -2.68 -5.74
N ALA A 39 -0.10 -1.72 -6.67
CA ALA A 39 -0.26 -0.30 -6.37
C ALA A 39 -1.63 0.00 -5.73
N VAL A 40 -2.71 -0.62 -6.22
CA VAL A 40 -4.04 -0.51 -5.61
C VAL A 40 -4.04 -1.04 -4.18
N GLY A 41 -3.43 -2.21 -3.94
CA GLY A 41 -3.32 -2.78 -2.60
C GLY A 41 -2.60 -1.84 -1.61
N VAL A 42 -1.48 -1.25 -2.03
CA VAL A 42 -0.73 -0.27 -1.22
C VAL A 42 -1.56 0.99 -0.97
N GLY A 43 -2.30 1.47 -1.97
CA GLY A 43 -3.18 2.63 -1.85
C GLY A 43 -4.25 2.43 -0.78
N ILE A 44 -4.89 1.25 -0.74
CA ILE A 44 -5.91 0.91 0.27
C ILE A 44 -5.30 0.94 1.67
N VAL A 45 -4.14 0.29 1.87
CA VAL A 45 -3.46 0.25 3.18
C VAL A 45 -3.05 1.67 3.63
N ALA A 46 -2.54 2.50 2.71
CA ALA A 46 -2.18 3.88 3.02
C ALA A 46 -3.39 4.71 3.47
N VAL A 47 -4.53 4.56 2.80
CA VAL A 47 -5.78 5.26 3.19
C VAL A 47 -6.26 4.79 4.55
N LEU A 48 -6.26 3.48 4.82
CA LEU A 48 -6.66 2.94 6.13
C LEU A 48 -5.74 3.43 7.25
N ALA A 49 -4.42 3.49 7.02
CA ALA A 49 -3.47 4.03 7.98
C ALA A 49 -3.70 5.53 8.26
N LEU A 50 -3.93 6.33 7.20
CA LEU A 50 -4.25 7.75 7.35
C LEU A 50 -5.57 7.96 8.11
N ARG A 51 -6.58 7.12 7.89
CA ARG A 51 -7.86 7.14 8.62
C ARG A 51 -7.66 6.83 10.09
N ALA A 52 -6.89 5.80 10.41
CA ALA A 52 -6.57 5.45 11.80
C ALA A 52 -5.86 6.61 12.53
N MET A 53 -4.88 7.25 11.89
CA MET A 53 -4.20 8.43 12.46
C MET A 53 -5.16 9.62 12.65
N ALA A 54 -6.10 9.82 11.72
CA ALA A 54 -7.09 10.89 11.82
C ALA A 54 -8.06 10.67 12.99
N GLU A 55 -8.52 9.44 13.20
CA GLU A 55 -9.38 9.09 14.32
C GLU A 55 -8.69 9.34 15.67
N TRP A 56 -7.42 8.97 15.77
CA TRP A 56 -6.63 9.19 16.98
C TRP A 56 -6.49 10.68 17.29
N ARG A 57 -6.16 11.48 16.27
CA ARG A 57 -6.04 12.95 16.41
C ARG A 57 -7.35 13.61 16.85
N THR A 58 -8.49 13.13 16.35
CA THR A 58 -9.80 13.63 16.78
C THR A 58 -10.08 13.30 18.24
N ASN A 59 -9.73 12.10 18.71
CA ASN A 59 -9.90 11.69 20.11
C ASN A 59 -8.99 12.50 21.05
N GLU A 60 -7.73 12.75 20.67
CA GLU A 60 -6.79 13.56 21.46
C GLU A 60 -7.31 14.99 21.68
N LEU A 61 -7.84 15.62 20.64
CA LEU A 61 -8.42 16.96 20.73
C LEU A 61 -9.65 17.00 21.65
N GLN A 62 -10.49 15.95 21.62
CA GLN A 62 -11.63 15.84 22.54
C GLN A 62 -11.20 15.59 23.99
N GLN A 63 -10.15 14.80 24.21
CA GLN A 63 -9.59 14.59 25.55
C GLN A 63 -9.02 15.88 26.12
N ALA A 64 -8.26 16.66 25.33
CA ALA A 64 -7.74 17.96 25.76
C ALA A 64 -8.86 18.95 26.11
N ALA A 65 -9.97 18.95 25.36
CA ALA A 65 -11.15 19.77 25.67
C ALA A 65 -11.87 19.32 26.96
N ARG A 66 -11.92 18.00 27.23
CA ARG A 66 -12.49 17.47 28.48
C ARG A 66 -11.63 17.77 29.69
N ASP A 67 -10.31 17.68 29.56
CA ASP A 67 -9.37 17.92 30.67
C ASP A 67 -9.44 19.38 31.15
N HIS A 68 -9.80 20.31 30.26
CA HIS A 68 -10.04 21.71 30.60
C HIS A 68 -11.38 21.96 31.33
N HIS A 69 -12.28 20.98 31.36
CA HIS A 69 -13.56 21.03 32.07
C HIS A 69 -13.61 19.92 33.14
N PRO A 70 -12.95 20.08 34.29
CA PRO A 70 -13.13 19.18 35.42
C PRO A 70 -14.59 19.27 35.88
N VAL A 71 -15.30 18.14 35.79
CA VAL A 71 -16.62 17.96 36.38
C VAL A 71 -16.42 17.51 37.82
N ASP A 72 -16.60 18.45 38.75
CA ASP A 72 -16.63 18.23 40.20
C ASP A 72 -17.84 17.41 40.65
#